data_AF-A0A0B7N2P8-F1
#
_entry.id   AF-A0A0B7N2P8-F1
#
_cell.length_a   1.000
_cell.length_b   1.000
_cell.length_c   1.000
_cell.angle_alpha   90.00
_cell.angle_beta   90.00
_cell.angle_gamma   90.00
#
_symmetry.space_group_name_H-M   'P 1'
#
loop_
_entity.id
_entity.type
_entity.pdbx_description
1 polymer ?
#
loop_
_entity_poly.entity_id
_entity_poly.type
_entity_poly.pdbx_seq_one_letter_code
_entity_poly.pdbx_strand_id
1 'polypeptide(L)'
;MLSAQENAWCVYTALFLFFSIILTYRCRNNILLIPFAIFGMLMTGGNIYLLAVRYGATKTSVDWASKSFALSLLPAASVLVFLGIMEAQLIFIRNITTAIQNRDHWGSLYLRDPEKRHPVTKKKKVRPWTYYISLAALAVYMLLAVCSIILLGTASFSTVKKIGSAVCITLMLVVVCFNTVVIMAYSRATNHVRLIRRNRDDLLFIQITPILFSICVVGMATLSWIYCFYADPMAIPITLWIVLESLLVYLPLIAILIMCIHTGKIKKMGRQYRIETEQRSFNDQYSYKNVSNVECAANNDKLKREETFRISGPPPPAYQPLKKSFLSLSHS
;
A
#
# COMPACT_ATOMS: atom_id res chain seq x y z
N MET A 1 4.09 20.31 38.37
CA MET A 1 3.05 19.57 37.62
C MET A 1 3.23 19.89 36.15
N LEU A 2 3.26 18.87 35.28
CA LEU A 2 3.30 19.05 33.82
C LEU A 2 1.97 19.66 33.34
N SER A 3 2.03 20.55 32.36
CA SER A 3 0.84 21.07 31.70
C SER A 3 0.12 19.96 30.91
N ALA A 4 -1.19 20.12 30.66
CA ALA A 4 -1.97 19.15 29.90
C ALA A 4 -1.37 18.86 28.50
N GLN A 5 -0.70 19.85 27.90
CA GLN A 5 -0.03 19.75 26.61
C GLN A 5 1.25 18.92 26.67
N GLU A 6 2.09 19.13 27.69
CA GLU A 6 3.31 18.34 27.89
C GLU A 6 2.96 16.87 28.17
N ASN A 7 1.87 16.62 28.91
CA ASN A 7 1.35 15.27 29.10
C ASN A 7 0.93 14.64 27.77
N ALA A 8 0.21 15.36 26.91
CA ALA A 8 -0.19 14.87 25.59
C ALA A 8 1.01 14.54 24.70
N TRP A 9 2.02 15.43 24.63
CA TRP A 9 3.24 15.16 23.88
C TRP A 9 4.04 13.98 24.43
N CYS A 10 4.09 13.79 25.74
CA CYS A 10 4.71 12.62 26.36
C CYS A 10 4.01 11.33 25.90
N VAL A 11 2.67 11.30 25.92
CA VAL A 11 1.88 10.15 25.46
C VAL A 11 2.11 9.88 23.97
N TYR A 12 2.08 10.91 23.12
CA TYR A 12 2.37 10.75 21.68
C TYR A 12 3.78 10.24 21.44
N THR A 13 4.77 10.76 22.16
CA THR A 13 6.17 10.30 22.09
C THR A 13 6.26 8.81 22.42
N ALA A 14 5.65 8.39 23.53
CA ALA A 14 5.66 6.99 23.94
C ALA A 14 5.01 6.07 22.90
N LEU A 15 3.86 6.46 22.34
CA LEU A 15 3.15 5.69 21.33
C LEU A 15 3.95 5.59 20.02
N PHE A 16 4.44 6.72 19.48
CA PHE A 16 5.22 6.71 18.23
C PHE A 16 6.56 5.98 18.39
N LEU A 17 7.22 6.10 19.54
CA LEU A 17 8.44 5.36 19.85
C LEU A 17 8.17 3.85 19.88
N PHE A 18 7.13 3.43 20.60
CA PHE A 18 6.74 2.02 20.69
C PHE A 18 6.46 1.42 19.29
N PHE A 19 5.62 2.09 18.49
CA PHE A 19 5.32 1.62 17.14
C PHE A 19 6.55 1.65 16.22
N SER A 20 7.41 2.67 16.33
CA SER A 20 8.63 2.77 15.54
C SER A 20 9.61 1.64 15.84
N ILE A 21 9.80 1.28 17.11
CA ILE A 21 10.65 0.15 17.51
C ILE A 21 10.13 -1.16 16.92
N ILE A 22 8.82 -1.42 17.04
CA ILE A 22 8.20 -2.64 16.50
C ILE A 22 8.35 -2.69 14.97
N LEU A 23 8.06 -1.59 14.29
CA LEU A 23 8.18 -1.51 12.83
C LEU A 23 9.63 -1.69 12.37
N THR A 24 10.60 -1.08 13.08
CA THR A 24 12.03 -1.24 12.80
C THR A 24 12.47 -2.70 12.91
N TYR A 25 12.03 -3.41 13.95
CA TYR A 25 12.29 -4.85 14.07
C TYR A 25 11.69 -5.64 12.89
N ARG A 26 10.49 -5.28 12.45
CA ARG A 26 9.82 -5.93 11.31
C ARG A 26 10.46 -5.57 9.96
N CYS A 27 11.15 -4.44 9.83
CA CYS A 27 11.83 -4.04 8.59
C CYS A 27 12.86 -5.08 8.12
N ARG A 28 13.47 -5.85 9.05
CA ARG A 28 14.36 -6.99 8.70
C ARG A 28 13.70 -7.98 7.74
N ASN A 29 12.40 -8.20 7.90
CA ASN A 29 11.62 -9.13 7.10
C ASN A 29 10.81 -8.45 5.98
N ASN A 30 10.41 -7.20 6.16
CA ASN A 30 9.60 -6.43 5.20
C ASN A 30 10.13 -5.00 5.01
N ILE A 31 10.93 -4.81 3.96
CA ILE A 31 11.56 -3.52 3.60
C ILE A 31 10.51 -2.42 3.33
N LEU A 32 9.29 -2.78 2.94
CA LEU A 32 8.20 -1.83 2.66
C LEU A 32 7.73 -1.07 3.91
N LEU A 33 8.13 -1.50 5.10
CA LEU A 33 7.79 -0.84 6.36
C LEU A 33 8.76 0.30 6.72
N ILE A 34 9.87 0.44 5.99
CA ILE A 34 10.90 1.45 6.28
C ILE A 34 10.33 2.88 6.31
N PRO A 35 9.52 3.34 5.33
CA PRO A 35 8.97 4.70 5.37
C PRO A 35 8.13 4.96 6.63
N PHE A 36 7.34 3.98 7.08
CA PHE A 36 6.53 4.09 8.30
C PHE A 36 7.36 4.08 9.57
N ALA A 37 8.45 3.28 9.61
CA ALA A 37 9.37 3.25 10.74
C ALA A 37 10.09 4.60 10.90
N ILE A 38 10.63 5.14 9.80
CA ILE A 38 11.28 6.45 9.77
C ILE A 38 10.29 7.56 10.15
N PHE A 39 9.07 7.51 9.63
CA PHE A 39 8.00 8.43 10.04
C PHE A 39 7.79 8.41 11.56
N GLY A 40 7.64 7.22 12.17
CA GLY A 40 7.50 7.09 13.62
C GLY A 40 8.69 7.66 14.41
N MET A 41 9.92 7.45 13.94
CA MET A 41 11.11 8.05 14.58
C MET A 41 11.10 9.58 14.48
N LEU A 42 10.72 10.12 13.33
CA LEU A 42 10.67 11.57 13.10
C LEU A 42 9.58 12.23 13.95
N MET A 43 8.40 11.61 14.06
CA MET A 43 7.35 12.04 15.00
C MET A 43 7.85 12.02 16.45
N THR A 44 8.58 10.98 16.83
CA THR A 44 9.14 10.84 18.19
C THR A 44 10.15 11.94 18.48
N GLY A 45 11.15 12.12 17.61
CA GLY A 45 12.18 13.14 17.76
C GLY A 45 11.60 14.57 17.78
N GLY A 46 10.59 14.81 16.95
CA GLY A 46 9.89 16.09 16.92
C GLY A 46 9.10 16.40 18.20
N ASN A 47 8.41 15.40 18.78
CA ASN A 47 7.74 15.58 20.07
C ASN A 47 8.75 15.76 21.22
N ILE A 48 9.89 15.06 21.20
CA ILE A 48 10.98 15.27 22.18
C ILE A 48 11.53 16.69 22.07
N TYR A 49 11.71 17.22 20.87
CA TYR A 49 12.13 18.60 20.66
C TYR A 49 11.14 19.60 21.26
N LEU A 50 9.83 19.41 21.03
CA LEU A 50 8.79 20.26 21.62
C LEU A 50 8.79 20.21 23.17
N LEU A 51 8.99 19.02 23.75
CA LEU A 51 9.12 18.84 25.20
C LEU A 51 10.38 19.53 25.75
N ALA A 52 11.50 19.45 25.03
CA ALA A 52 12.77 20.05 25.44
C ALA A 52 12.72 21.59 25.43
N VAL A 53 12.00 22.20 24.48
CA VAL A 53 11.85 23.66 24.39
C VAL A 53 10.89 24.22 25.46
N ARG A 54 10.20 23.37 26.25
CA ARG A 54 9.33 23.75 27.38
C ARG A 54 8.37 24.90 27.07
N TYR A 55 7.67 24.82 25.94
CA TYR A 55 6.71 25.85 25.54
C TYR A 55 5.57 26.08 26.55
N GLY A 56 5.31 25.14 27.48
CA GLY A 56 4.34 25.30 28.56
C GLY A 56 4.82 26.16 29.75
N ALA A 57 6.12 26.48 29.85
CA ALA A 57 6.69 27.22 30.98
C ALA A 57 6.74 28.75 30.78
N THR A 58 6.52 29.23 29.56
CA THR A 58 6.51 30.67 29.26
C THR A 58 5.16 31.28 29.67
N LYS A 59 5.19 32.21 30.64
CA LYS A 59 4.01 32.97 31.14
C LYS A 59 3.33 33.86 30.09
N THR A 60 3.91 33.98 28.90
CA THR A 60 3.31 34.70 27.78
C THR A 60 2.39 33.77 27.01
N SER A 61 1.22 34.27 26.63
CA SER A 61 0.23 33.59 25.78
C SER A 61 0.89 33.16 24.45
N VAL A 62 1.41 31.93 24.41
CA VAL A 62 2.03 31.34 23.22
C VAL A 62 0.96 30.82 22.28
N ASP A 63 0.91 31.29 21.03
CA ASP A 63 0.03 30.76 19.97
C ASP A 63 0.27 29.24 19.77
N TRP A 64 -0.51 28.41 20.48
CA TRP A 64 -0.32 26.96 20.53
C TRP A 64 -0.61 26.29 19.18
N ALA A 65 -1.54 26.85 18.40
CA ALA A 65 -1.90 26.35 17.09
C ALA A 65 -0.74 26.55 16.09
N SER A 66 -0.02 27.67 16.17
CA SER A 66 1.20 27.90 15.36
C SER A 66 2.33 26.91 15.65
N LYS A 67 2.33 26.31 16.85
CA LYS A 67 3.33 25.34 17.32
C LYS A 67 2.84 23.89 17.26
N SER A 68 1.62 23.66 16.79
CA SER A 68 1.09 22.31 16.61
C SER A 68 1.96 21.54 15.62
N PHE A 69 2.36 20.35 16.00
CA PHE A 69 3.15 19.47 15.15
C PHE A 69 2.37 19.06 13.90
N ALA A 70 1.04 18.92 14.03
CA ALA A 70 0.12 18.61 12.94
C ALA A 70 0.10 19.68 11.83
N LEU A 71 0.36 20.94 12.17
CA LEU A 71 0.34 22.05 11.19
C LEU A 71 1.73 22.43 10.68
N SER A 72 2.78 22.18 11.47
CA SER A 72 4.15 22.62 11.15
C SER A 72 4.98 21.55 10.46
N LEU A 73 5.18 20.38 11.10
CA LEU A 73 6.05 19.33 10.59
C LEU A 73 5.30 18.20 9.91
N LEU A 74 4.06 17.93 10.32
CA LEU A 74 3.32 16.78 9.82
C LEU A 74 3.03 16.82 8.32
N PRO A 75 2.76 17.97 7.66
CA PRO A 75 2.65 18.01 6.20
C PRO A 75 3.92 17.48 5.51
N ALA A 76 5.10 17.85 6.02
CA ALA A 76 6.38 17.34 5.53
C ALA A 76 6.59 15.86 5.87
N ALA A 77 6.32 15.46 7.11
CA ALA A 77 6.53 14.08 7.57
C ALA A 77 5.57 13.08 6.89
N SER A 78 4.34 13.52 6.60
CA SER A 78 3.28 12.71 5.98
C SER A 78 3.64 12.20 4.59
N VAL A 79 4.61 12.84 3.93
CA VAL A 79 5.27 12.32 2.72
C VAL A 79 5.75 10.89 2.89
N LEU A 80 6.37 10.56 4.03
CA LEU A 80 6.90 9.22 4.27
C LEU A 80 5.78 8.18 4.36
N VAL A 81 4.67 8.55 5.00
CA VAL A 81 3.46 7.71 5.08
C VAL A 81 2.87 7.52 3.68
N PHE A 82 2.73 8.60 2.91
CA PHE A 82 2.22 8.54 1.55
C PHE A 82 3.13 7.71 0.65
N LEU A 83 4.45 7.89 0.71
CA LEU A 83 5.43 7.09 -0.01
C LEU A 83 5.30 5.60 0.30
N GLY A 84 5.21 5.22 1.57
CA GLY A 84 5.01 3.83 1.98
C GLY A 84 3.70 3.24 1.45
N ILE A 85 2.62 4.01 1.43
CA ILE A 85 1.34 3.62 0.83
C ILE A 85 1.50 3.42 -0.68
N MET A 86 2.12 4.38 -1.37
CA MET A 86 2.34 4.34 -2.81
C MET A 86 3.22 3.16 -3.24
N GLU A 87 4.29 2.87 -2.51
CA GLU A 87 5.13 1.70 -2.79
C GLU A 87 4.35 0.40 -2.72
N ALA A 88 3.53 0.22 -1.66
CA ALA A 88 2.67 -0.95 -1.53
C ALA A 88 1.67 -1.06 -2.69
N GLN A 89 1.04 0.06 -3.09
CA GLN A 89 0.11 0.12 -4.21
C GLN A 89 0.79 -0.23 -5.55
N LEU A 90 1.96 0.34 -5.84
CA LEU A 90 2.70 0.09 -7.08
C LEU A 90 3.13 -1.37 -7.21
N ILE A 91 3.58 -1.98 -6.11
CA ILE A 91 3.93 -3.41 -6.08
C ILE A 91 2.71 -4.28 -6.34
N PHE A 92 1.58 -3.94 -5.74
CA PHE A 92 0.32 -4.66 -5.96
C PHE A 92 -0.15 -4.58 -7.41
N ILE A 93 -0.18 -3.37 -7.99
CA ILE A 93 -0.55 -3.15 -9.40
C ILE A 93 0.37 -3.96 -10.33
N ARG A 94 1.68 -3.96 -10.05
CA ARG A 94 2.67 -4.73 -10.83
C ARG A 94 2.42 -6.24 -10.74
N ASN A 95 2.12 -6.75 -9.54
CA ASN A 95 1.87 -8.18 -9.33
C ASN A 95 0.60 -8.64 -10.05
N ILE A 96 -0.48 -7.86 -9.95
CA ILE A 96 -1.74 -8.16 -10.66
C ILE A 96 -1.54 -8.12 -12.17
N THR A 97 -0.87 -7.08 -12.69
CA THR A 97 -0.63 -6.97 -14.13
C THR A 97 0.15 -8.17 -14.65
N THR A 98 1.18 -8.60 -13.90
CA THR A 98 1.97 -9.79 -14.25
C THR A 98 1.12 -11.07 -14.21
N ALA A 99 0.25 -11.20 -13.20
CA ALA A 99 -0.64 -12.35 -13.08
C ALA A 99 -1.68 -12.42 -14.21
N ILE A 100 -2.24 -11.28 -14.63
CA ILE A 100 -3.16 -11.20 -15.76
C ILE A 100 -2.45 -11.54 -17.07
N GLN A 101 -1.29 -10.93 -17.34
CA GLN A 101 -0.49 -11.24 -18.54
C GLN A 101 -0.11 -12.72 -18.62
N ASN A 102 0.28 -13.31 -17.49
CA ASN A 102 0.56 -14.73 -17.43
C ASN A 102 -0.72 -15.55 -17.65
N ARG A 103 -1.87 -15.17 -17.08
CA ARG A 103 -3.14 -15.87 -17.33
C ARG A 103 -3.49 -15.92 -18.81
N ASP A 104 -3.31 -14.82 -19.53
CA ASP A 104 -3.60 -14.74 -20.96
C ASP A 104 -2.61 -15.60 -21.77
N HIS A 105 -1.34 -15.62 -21.36
CA HIS A 105 -0.33 -16.50 -21.94
C HIS A 105 -0.60 -17.99 -21.68
N TRP A 106 -1.01 -18.37 -20.46
CA TRP A 106 -1.35 -19.76 -20.14
C TRP A 106 -2.68 -20.16 -20.78
N GLY A 107 -3.66 -19.27 -20.84
CA GLY A 107 -4.94 -19.50 -21.51
C GLY A 107 -4.78 -19.79 -23.00
N SER A 108 -3.81 -19.16 -23.67
CA SER A 108 -3.49 -19.47 -25.06
C SER A 108 -2.71 -20.77 -25.24
N LEU A 109 -1.95 -21.21 -24.22
CA LEU A 109 -1.27 -22.52 -24.20
C LEU A 109 -2.25 -23.71 -24.13
N TYR A 110 -3.43 -23.53 -23.54
CA TYR A 110 -4.49 -24.56 -23.47
C TYR A 110 -5.40 -24.61 -24.71
N LEU A 111 -5.19 -23.74 -25.70
CA LEU A 111 -5.82 -23.93 -27.01
C LEU A 111 -5.19 -25.16 -27.67
N ARG A 112 -6.03 -26.17 -27.88
CA ARG A 112 -5.67 -27.54 -28.30
C ARG A 112 -5.08 -27.61 -29.71
N ASP A 113 -5.21 -26.54 -30.50
CA ASP A 113 -4.73 -26.47 -31.88
C ASP A 113 -3.31 -25.84 -31.92
N PRO A 114 -2.25 -26.62 -32.16
CA PRO A 114 -0.89 -26.10 -32.27
C PRO A 114 -0.72 -25.09 -33.43
N GLU A 115 -1.57 -25.16 -34.46
CA GLU A 115 -1.56 -24.24 -35.62
C GLU A 115 -2.05 -22.83 -35.30
N LYS A 116 -2.81 -22.64 -34.22
CA LYS A 116 -3.25 -21.31 -33.76
C LYS A 116 -2.26 -20.66 -32.78
N ARG A 117 -1.14 -21.32 -32.50
CA ARG A 117 -0.05 -20.75 -31.69
C ARG A 117 0.71 -19.73 -32.51
N HIS A 118 0.16 -18.53 -32.64
CA HIS A 118 0.98 -17.40 -33.07
C HIS A 118 2.06 -17.16 -32.01
N PRO A 119 3.35 -17.04 -32.41
CA PRO A 119 4.39 -16.62 -31.49
C PRO A 119 3.98 -15.25 -30.95
N VAL A 120 3.85 -15.13 -29.63
CA VAL A 120 3.54 -13.86 -28.97
C VAL A 120 4.70 -12.91 -29.27
N THR A 121 4.57 -12.17 -30.36
CA THR A 121 5.54 -11.19 -30.81
C THR A 121 5.49 -10.02 -29.84
N LYS A 122 6.62 -9.85 -29.16
CA LYS A 122 6.96 -8.75 -28.24
C LYS A 122 6.16 -8.75 -26.93
N LYS A 123 6.85 -9.16 -25.85
CA LYS A 123 6.53 -8.83 -24.45
C LYS A 123 6.50 -7.30 -24.29
N LYS A 124 5.41 -6.65 -24.68
CA LYS A 124 5.14 -5.26 -24.32
C LYS A 124 4.91 -5.24 -22.81
N LYS A 125 5.90 -4.81 -22.04
CA LYS A 125 5.74 -4.40 -20.63
C LYS A 125 4.84 -3.15 -20.61
N VAL A 126 3.56 -3.31 -20.89
CA VAL A 126 2.60 -2.22 -20.72
C VAL A 126 2.36 -2.13 -19.22
N ARG A 127 3.02 -1.17 -18.56
CA ARG A 127 2.59 -0.77 -17.23
C ARG A 127 1.19 -0.16 -17.39
N PRO A 128 0.20 -0.56 -16.57
CA PRO A 128 -1.14 -0.01 -16.68
C PRO A 128 -1.09 1.50 -16.41
N TRP A 129 -1.99 2.27 -17.02
CA TRP A 129 -2.09 3.73 -16.82
C TRP A 129 -2.18 4.12 -15.34
N THR A 130 -2.81 3.28 -14.52
CA THR A 130 -2.88 3.44 -13.06
C THR A 130 -1.52 3.53 -12.37
N TYR A 131 -0.49 2.87 -12.92
CA TYR A 131 0.89 2.98 -12.43
C TYR A 131 1.44 4.40 -12.59
N TYR A 132 1.27 5.01 -13.77
CA TYR A 132 1.78 6.35 -14.06
C TYR A 132 1.00 7.43 -13.31
N ILE A 133 -0.32 7.27 -13.21
CA ILE A 133 -1.18 8.16 -12.43
C ILE A 133 -0.76 8.16 -10.96
N SER A 134 -0.53 6.98 -10.39
CA SER A 134 -0.03 6.82 -9.01
C SER A 134 1.32 7.51 -8.81
N LEU A 135 2.26 7.32 -9.75
CA LEU A 135 3.58 7.97 -9.68
C LEU A 135 3.49 9.50 -9.79
N ALA A 136 2.62 10.02 -10.67
CA ALA A 136 2.38 11.45 -10.81
C ALA A 136 1.75 12.04 -9.54
N ALA A 137 0.79 11.35 -8.93
CA ALA A 137 0.19 11.76 -7.66
C ALA A 137 1.24 11.87 -6.55
N LEU A 138 2.18 10.92 -6.47
CA LEU A 138 3.31 10.98 -5.54
C LEU A 138 4.18 12.22 -5.79
N ALA A 139 4.58 12.48 -7.04
CA ALA A 139 5.40 13.64 -7.39
C ALA A 139 4.70 14.97 -7.04
N VAL A 140 3.41 15.10 -7.36
CA VAL A 140 2.62 16.29 -7.02
C VAL A 140 2.51 16.47 -5.51
N TYR A 141 2.27 15.39 -4.76
CA TYR A 141 2.22 15.44 -3.30
C TYR A 141 3.54 15.91 -2.68
N MET A 142 4.67 15.40 -3.17
CA MET A 142 6.02 15.83 -2.76
C MET A 142 6.23 17.32 -2.99
N LEU A 143 5.87 17.82 -4.18
CA LEU A 143 6.01 19.23 -4.52
C LEU A 143 5.16 20.11 -3.60
N LEU A 144 3.91 19.72 -3.32
CA LEU A 144 3.03 20.45 -2.41
C LEU A 144 3.57 20.46 -0.97
N ALA A 145 4.12 19.34 -0.49
CA ALA A 145 4.74 19.27 0.83
C ALA A 145 5.98 20.18 0.91
N VAL A 146 6.85 20.17 -0.10
CA VAL A 146 8.01 21.08 -0.16
C VAL A 146 7.56 22.54 -0.21
N CYS A 147 6.55 22.88 -1.02
CA CYS A 147 5.96 24.22 -1.05
C CYS A 147 5.43 24.65 0.32
N SER A 148 4.78 23.75 1.07
CA SER A 148 4.28 24.05 2.41
C SER A 148 5.40 24.41 3.40
N ILE A 149 6.53 23.69 3.36
CA ILE A 149 7.70 23.97 4.20
C ILE A 149 8.33 25.30 3.80
N ILE A 150 8.49 25.56 2.49
CA ILE A 150 9.04 26.81 1.98
C ILE A 150 8.17 27.97 2.44
N LEU A 151 6.84 27.89 2.28
CA LEU A 151 5.92 28.94 2.73
C LEU A 151 6.01 29.19 4.24
N LEU A 152 6.15 28.13 5.04
CA LEU A 152 6.30 28.26 6.49
C LEU A 152 7.63 28.96 6.86
N GLY A 153 8.71 28.65 6.12
CA GLY A 153 10.05 29.18 6.34
C GLY A 153 10.31 30.58 5.79
N THR A 154 9.77 30.95 4.63
CA THR A 154 10.16 32.16 3.88
C THR A 154 9.17 33.32 3.96
N ALA A 155 7.89 33.06 4.19
CA ALA A 155 6.92 34.15 4.22
C ALA A 155 7.22 35.09 5.39
N SER A 156 7.21 36.40 5.15
CA SER A 156 7.42 37.41 6.18
C SER A 156 6.15 37.72 6.97
N PHE A 157 4.99 37.62 6.32
CA PHE A 157 3.69 37.94 6.90
C PHE A 157 3.00 36.70 7.49
N SER A 158 2.57 36.81 8.76
CA SER A 158 1.87 35.73 9.48
C SER A 158 0.59 35.27 8.75
N THR A 159 -0.20 36.20 8.20
CA THR A 159 -1.43 35.87 7.47
C THR A 159 -1.17 35.04 6.20
N VAL A 160 -0.12 35.39 5.45
CA VAL A 160 0.27 34.65 4.22
C VAL A 160 0.74 33.24 4.58
N LYS A 161 1.44 33.06 5.70
CA LYS A 161 1.80 31.73 6.22
C LYS A 161 0.57 30.88 6.52
N LYS A 162 -0.37 31.44 7.29
CA LYS A 162 -1.59 30.73 7.71
C LYS A 162 -2.38 30.26 6.48
N ILE A 163 -2.76 31.20 5.62
CA ILE A 163 -3.58 30.90 4.44
C ILE A 163 -2.83 30.00 3.46
N GLY A 164 -1.55 30.29 3.18
CA GLY A 164 -0.74 29.50 2.26
C GLY A 164 -0.59 28.04 2.70
N SER A 165 -0.31 27.81 3.99
CA SER A 165 -0.22 26.46 4.55
C SER A 165 -1.56 25.71 4.46
N ALA A 166 -2.68 26.36 4.78
CA ALA A 166 -4.01 25.76 4.66
C ALA A 166 -4.35 25.36 3.22
N VAL A 167 -4.04 26.22 2.25
CA VAL A 167 -4.24 25.93 0.82
C VAL A 167 -3.34 24.79 0.36
N CYS A 168 -2.08 24.72 0.80
CA CYS A 168 -1.22 23.59 0.46
C CYS A 168 -1.77 22.26 1.02
N ILE A 169 -2.22 22.25 2.28
CA ILE A 169 -2.77 21.04 2.91
C ILE A 169 -4.08 20.60 2.24
N THR A 170 -4.94 21.53 1.80
CA THR A 170 -6.13 21.15 1.01
C THR A 170 -5.80 20.61 -0.36
N LEU A 171 -4.80 21.15 -1.05
CA LEU A 171 -4.34 20.57 -2.32
C LEU A 171 -3.76 19.17 -2.11
N MET A 172 -3.01 18.95 -1.02
CA MET A 172 -2.54 17.62 -0.62
C MET A 172 -3.71 16.66 -0.35
N LEU A 173 -4.78 17.13 0.29
CA LEU A 173 -6.01 16.36 0.49
C LEU A 173 -6.62 15.92 -0.84
N VAL A 174 -6.74 16.81 -1.82
CA VAL A 174 -7.30 16.49 -3.14
C VAL A 174 -6.49 15.37 -3.80
N VAL A 175 -5.16 15.45 -3.76
CA VAL A 175 -4.28 14.40 -4.32
C VAL A 175 -4.48 13.05 -3.63
N VAL A 176 -4.56 13.04 -2.30
CA VAL A 176 -4.75 11.81 -1.52
C VAL A 176 -6.12 11.19 -1.76
N CYS A 177 -7.18 12.01 -1.81
CA CYS A 177 -8.53 11.57 -2.14
C CYS A 177 -8.60 10.99 -3.55
N PHE A 178 -8.00 11.68 -4.53
CA PHE A 178 -7.93 11.18 -5.90
C PHE A 178 -7.21 9.84 -5.98
N ASN A 179 -6.04 9.69 -5.33
CA ASN A 179 -5.32 8.42 -5.30
C ASN A 179 -6.14 7.30 -4.65
N THR A 180 -6.85 7.60 -3.57
CA THR A 180 -7.73 6.65 -2.86
C THR A 180 -8.85 6.17 -3.79
N VAL A 181 -9.50 7.06 -4.53
CA VAL A 181 -10.54 6.72 -5.50
C VAL A 181 -9.98 5.84 -6.63
N VAL A 182 -8.83 6.20 -7.20
CA VAL A 182 -8.19 5.42 -8.27
C VAL A 182 -7.90 3.99 -7.82
N ILE A 183 -7.37 3.81 -6.61
CA ILE A 183 -7.02 2.49 -6.07
C ILE A 183 -8.27 1.68 -5.73
N MET A 184 -9.31 2.31 -5.17
CA MET A 184 -10.58 1.64 -4.88
C MET A 184 -11.28 1.20 -6.17
N ALA A 185 -11.28 2.02 -7.21
CA ALA A 185 -11.81 1.67 -8.52
C ALA A 185 -11.03 0.52 -9.16
N TYR A 186 -9.68 0.57 -9.12
CA TYR A 186 -8.82 -0.49 -9.64
C TYR A 186 -8.99 -1.82 -8.89
N SER A 187 -9.10 -1.76 -7.55
CA SER A 187 -9.34 -2.94 -6.73
C SER A 187 -10.69 -3.58 -7.05
N ARG A 188 -11.77 -2.79 -7.19
CA ARG A 188 -13.08 -3.32 -7.59
C ARG A 188 -13.04 -4.03 -8.94
N ALA A 189 -12.38 -3.42 -9.94
CA ALA A 189 -12.24 -4.01 -11.26
C ALA A 189 -11.47 -5.35 -11.25
N THR A 190 -10.51 -5.50 -10.34
CA THR A 190 -9.60 -6.66 -10.29
C THR A 190 -10.04 -7.77 -9.33
N ASN A 191 -11.06 -7.55 -8.48
CA ASN A 191 -11.57 -8.50 -7.48
C ASN A 191 -11.97 -9.89 -8.01
N HIS A 192 -12.20 -10.03 -9.31
CA HIS A 192 -12.51 -11.32 -9.95
C HIS A 192 -11.30 -12.27 -10.05
N VAL A 193 -10.07 -11.76 -9.89
CA VAL A 193 -8.85 -12.57 -9.95
C VAL A 193 -8.71 -13.38 -8.65
N ARG A 194 -8.91 -14.72 -8.72
CA ARG A 194 -8.84 -15.65 -7.57
C ARG A 194 -7.60 -15.48 -6.70
N LEU A 195 -6.49 -15.09 -7.32
CA LEU A 195 -5.20 -14.79 -6.70
C LEU A 195 -5.31 -13.73 -5.59
N ILE A 196 -6.14 -12.70 -5.81
CA ILE A 196 -6.35 -11.59 -4.87
C ILE A 196 -7.10 -12.06 -3.63
N ARG A 197 -7.98 -13.07 -3.75
CA ARG A 197 -8.70 -13.64 -2.59
C ARG A 197 -7.79 -14.41 -1.64
N ARG A 198 -6.64 -14.92 -2.12
CA ARG A 198 -5.72 -15.72 -1.31
C ARG A 198 -4.92 -14.86 -0.32
N ASN A 199 -4.75 -13.57 -0.60
CA ASN A 199 -4.04 -12.62 0.27
C ASN A 199 -4.97 -11.49 0.70
N ARG A 200 -6.04 -11.85 1.42
CA ARG A 200 -7.07 -10.93 1.89
C ARG A 200 -6.49 -9.81 2.77
N ASP A 201 -5.54 -10.12 3.63
CA ASP A 201 -4.96 -9.14 4.57
C ASP A 201 -4.17 -8.04 3.86
N ASP A 202 -3.41 -8.40 2.82
CA ASP A 202 -2.66 -7.44 2.02
C ASP A 202 -3.60 -6.55 1.18
N LEU A 203 -4.71 -7.11 0.69
CA LEU A 203 -5.76 -6.34 0.01
C LEU A 203 -6.45 -5.36 0.97
N LEU A 204 -6.79 -5.82 2.19
CA LEU A 204 -7.37 -4.97 3.22
C LEU A 204 -6.42 -3.84 3.60
N PHE A 205 -5.12 -4.10 3.73
CA PHE A 205 -4.13 -3.07 3.95
C PHE A 205 -4.13 -2.01 2.83
N ILE A 206 -4.15 -2.44 1.57
CA ILE A 206 -4.12 -1.54 0.41
C ILE A 206 -5.41 -0.71 0.30
N GLN A 207 -6.55 -1.23 0.78
CA GLN A 207 -7.83 -0.51 0.76
C GLN A 207 -7.98 0.44 1.96
N ILE A 208 -7.66 -0.03 3.17
CA ILE A 208 -7.93 0.70 4.42
C ILE A 208 -6.88 1.80 4.65
N THR A 209 -5.61 1.54 4.36
CA THR A 209 -4.52 2.49 4.68
C THR A 209 -4.66 3.84 3.94
N PRO A 210 -4.98 3.89 2.63
CA PRO A 210 -5.23 5.15 1.94
C PRO A 210 -6.46 5.90 2.48
N ILE A 211 -7.49 5.18 2.91
CA ILE A 211 -8.70 5.77 3.52
C ILE A 211 -8.34 6.42 4.86
N LEU A 212 -7.64 5.69 5.74
CA LEU A 212 -7.17 6.24 7.02
C LEU A 212 -6.27 7.45 6.81
N PHE A 213 -5.39 7.39 5.80
CA PHE A 213 -4.52 8.52 5.47
C PHE A 213 -5.31 9.72 4.96
N SER A 214 -6.33 9.50 4.12
CA SER A 214 -7.25 10.55 3.67
C SER A 214 -7.96 11.20 4.86
N ILE A 215 -8.48 10.41 5.81
CA ILE A 215 -9.12 10.92 7.05
C ILE A 215 -8.13 11.79 7.84
N CYS A 216 -6.88 11.34 8.00
CA CYS A 216 -5.84 12.13 8.66
C CYS A 216 -5.58 13.47 7.95
N VAL A 217 -5.51 13.48 6.62
CA VAL A 217 -5.27 14.71 5.84
C VAL A 217 -6.49 15.64 5.86
N VAL A 218 -7.71 15.10 5.91
CA VAL A 218 -8.93 15.88 6.20
C VAL A 218 -8.79 16.53 7.58
N GLY A 219 -8.37 15.77 8.59
CA GLY A 219 -8.10 16.28 9.92
C GLY A 219 -7.10 17.44 9.92
N MET A 220 -5.95 17.27 9.26
CA MET A 220 -4.96 18.35 9.11
C MET A 220 -5.54 19.58 8.39
N ALA A 221 -6.30 19.39 7.31
CA ALA A 221 -6.93 20.48 6.57
C ALA A 221 -7.93 21.23 7.46
N THR A 222 -8.80 20.52 8.17
CA THR A 222 -9.78 21.14 9.07
C THR A 222 -9.10 21.94 10.18
N LEU A 223 -8.08 21.39 10.84
CA LEU A 223 -7.30 22.12 11.85
C LEU A 223 -6.62 23.36 11.26
N SER A 224 -6.08 23.26 10.05
CA SER A 224 -5.42 24.37 9.38
C SER A 224 -6.39 25.51 9.05
N TRP A 225 -7.62 25.18 8.63
CA TRP A 225 -8.66 26.18 8.37
C TRP A 225 -9.22 26.78 9.66
N ILE A 226 -9.43 25.97 10.71
CA ILE A 226 -9.80 26.48 12.03
C ILE A 226 -8.75 27.49 12.49
N TYR A 227 -7.46 27.16 12.38
CA TYR A 227 -6.37 28.09 12.72
C TYR A 227 -6.36 29.37 11.84
N CYS A 228 -6.80 29.30 10.59
CA CYS A 228 -6.92 30.48 9.73
C CYS A 228 -8.12 31.38 10.08
N PHE A 229 -9.26 30.79 10.43
CA PHE A 229 -10.49 31.54 10.69
C PHE A 229 -10.52 32.24 12.05
N TYR A 230 -9.77 31.73 13.03
CA TYR A 230 -9.65 32.40 14.32
C TYR A 230 -8.55 33.47 14.28
N ALA A 231 -8.95 34.74 14.41
CA ALA A 231 -8.04 35.87 14.52
C ALA A 231 -7.14 35.74 15.77
N ASP A 232 -7.74 35.32 16.89
CA ASP A 232 -7.05 35.01 18.14
C ASP A 232 -7.02 33.48 18.37
N PRO A 233 -5.86 32.82 18.19
CA PRO A 233 -5.70 31.39 18.44
C PRO A 233 -5.85 31.01 19.92
N MET A 234 -5.87 32.01 20.81
CA MET A 234 -6.16 31.87 22.24
C MET A 234 -7.65 31.66 22.55
N ALA A 235 -8.55 31.94 21.59
CA ALA A 235 -9.97 31.71 21.79
C ALA A 235 -10.33 30.22 21.86
N ILE A 236 -9.46 29.35 21.34
CA ILE A 236 -9.66 27.90 21.38
C ILE A 236 -9.02 27.34 22.66
N PRO A 237 -9.79 26.71 23.56
CA PRO A 237 -9.22 26.13 24.76
C PRO A 237 -8.23 25.02 24.39
N ILE A 238 -7.07 25.02 25.04
CA ILE A 238 -5.96 24.11 24.73
C ILE A 238 -6.35 22.64 24.81
N THR A 239 -7.25 22.30 25.74
CA THR A 239 -7.79 20.94 25.91
C THR A 239 -8.59 20.51 24.69
N LEU A 240 -9.44 21.40 24.15
CA LEU A 240 -10.22 21.12 22.94
C LEU A 240 -9.32 20.99 21.71
N TRP A 241 -8.29 21.82 21.59
CA TRP A 241 -7.31 21.69 20.51
C TRP A 241 -6.58 20.35 20.55
N ILE A 242 -6.09 19.93 21.73
CA ILE A 242 -5.44 18.64 21.92
C ILE A 242 -6.38 17.48 21.55
N VAL A 243 -7.64 17.54 21.99
CA VAL A 243 -8.63 16.50 21.68
C VAL A 243 -8.89 16.43 20.18
N LEU A 244 -9.10 17.57 19.51
CA LEU A 244 -9.28 17.61 18.05
C LEU A 244 -8.06 17.06 17.31
N GLU A 245 -6.86 17.47 17.69
CA GLU A 245 -5.60 16.98 17.08
C GLU A 245 -5.43 15.46 17.30
N SER A 246 -5.74 14.98 18.50
CA SER A 246 -5.68 13.55 18.84
C SER A 246 -6.64 12.70 17.98
N LEU A 247 -7.88 13.16 17.82
CA LEU A 247 -8.95 12.38 17.20
C LEU A 247 -8.87 12.45 15.67
N LEU A 248 -8.62 13.64 15.12
CA LEU A 248 -8.65 13.87 13.67
C LEU A 248 -7.34 13.50 12.98
N VAL A 249 -6.21 13.55 13.69
CA VAL A 249 -4.88 13.40 13.09
C VAL A 249 -4.12 12.22 13.68
N TYR A 250 -3.87 12.19 14.99
CA TYR A 250 -3.01 11.15 15.56
C TYR A 250 -3.66 9.76 15.59
N LEU A 251 -4.95 9.66 15.89
CA LEU A 251 -5.68 8.39 15.93
C LEU A 251 -5.67 7.65 14.57
N PRO A 252 -6.00 8.29 13.42
CA PRO A 252 -5.89 7.61 12.13
C PRO A 252 -4.43 7.26 11.78
N LEU A 253 -3.44 8.08 12.17
CA LEU A 253 -2.02 7.74 11.98
C LEU A 253 -1.60 6.51 12.79
N ILE A 254 -2.00 6.43 14.07
CA ILE A 254 -1.75 5.27 14.91
C ILE A 254 -2.42 4.03 14.33
N ALA A 255 -3.67 4.16 13.84
CA ALA A 255 -4.36 3.07 13.16
C ALA A 255 -3.59 2.57 11.92
N ILE A 256 -2.99 3.48 11.12
CA ILE A 256 -2.10 3.11 10.00
C ILE A 256 -0.89 2.31 10.50
N LEU A 257 -0.23 2.76 11.58
CA LEU A 257 0.93 2.05 12.14
C LEU A 257 0.55 0.66 12.67
N ILE A 258 -0.61 0.53 13.32
CA ILE A 258 -1.16 -0.76 13.74
C ILE A 258 -1.41 -1.66 12.53
N MET A 259 -2.02 -1.14 11.47
CA MET A 259 -2.24 -1.88 10.22
C MET A 259 -0.92 -2.34 9.61
N CYS A 260 0.11 -1.49 9.58
CA CYS A 260 1.46 -1.83 9.13
C CYS A 260 2.05 -3.01 9.92
N ILE A 261 1.79 -3.10 11.23
CA ILE A 261 2.19 -4.26 12.05
C ILE A 261 1.40 -5.51 11.65
N HIS A 262 0.12 -5.39 11.31
CA HIS A 262 -0.69 -6.55 10.94
C HIS A 262 -0.46 -7.03 9.50
N THR A 263 0.14 -6.21 8.63
CA THR A 263 0.47 -6.63 7.26
C THR A 263 1.34 -7.89 7.23
N GLY A 264 0.94 -8.86 6.43
CA GLY A 264 1.69 -10.10 6.22
C GLY A 264 3.02 -9.85 5.52
N LYS A 265 3.77 -10.92 5.23
CA LYS A 265 4.96 -10.85 4.38
C LYS A 265 4.54 -10.53 2.94
N ILE A 266 4.26 -9.26 2.60
CA ILE A 266 4.00 -8.77 1.23
C ILE A 266 5.12 -9.27 0.28
N LYS A 267 6.33 -9.46 0.80
CA LYS A 267 7.51 -10.06 0.14
C LYS A 267 7.29 -11.50 -0.39
N LYS A 268 6.35 -12.28 0.17
CA LYS A 268 6.02 -13.64 -0.31
C LYS A 268 5.26 -13.62 -1.63
N MET A 269 4.44 -12.59 -1.92
CA MET A 269 3.76 -12.46 -3.20
C MET A 269 4.77 -12.41 -4.36
N GLY A 270 5.77 -11.53 -4.29
CA GLY A 270 6.76 -11.39 -5.36
C GLY A 270 7.64 -12.64 -5.57
N ARG A 271 7.90 -13.42 -4.50
CA ARG A 271 8.68 -14.66 -4.58
C ARG A 271 7.88 -15.85 -5.10
N GLN A 272 6.60 -15.96 -4.74
CA GLN A 272 5.74 -17.04 -5.25
C GLN A 272 5.61 -16.99 -6.78
N TYR A 273 5.45 -15.80 -7.38
CA TYR A 273 5.39 -15.70 -8.84
C TYR A 273 6.72 -16.01 -9.53
N ARG A 274 7.84 -15.61 -8.94
CA ARG A 274 9.17 -15.91 -9.51
C ARG A 274 9.44 -17.42 -9.50
N ILE A 275 9.14 -18.10 -8.40
CA ILE A 275 9.39 -19.54 -8.26
C ILE A 275 8.41 -20.36 -9.10
N GLU A 276 7.12 -20.00 -9.17
CA GLU A 276 6.15 -20.71 -10.03
C GLU A 276 6.43 -20.51 -11.53
N THR A 277 6.90 -19.33 -11.96
CA THR A 277 7.29 -19.11 -13.35
C THR A 277 8.59 -19.83 -13.71
N GLU A 278 9.61 -19.80 -12.84
CA GLU A 278 10.87 -20.50 -13.05
C GLU A 278 10.69 -22.03 -13.03
N GLN A 279 9.92 -22.60 -12.09
CA GLN A 279 9.67 -24.04 -12.03
C GLN A 279 8.84 -24.59 -13.21
N ARG A 280 7.84 -23.83 -13.73
CA ARG A 280 7.07 -24.28 -14.90
C ARG A 280 7.85 -24.13 -16.20
N SER A 281 8.61 -23.05 -16.37
CA SER A 281 9.48 -22.93 -17.56
C SER A 281 10.54 -24.03 -17.62
N PHE A 282 11.02 -24.49 -16.46
CA PHE A 282 11.98 -25.59 -16.40
C PHE A 282 11.32 -26.92 -16.83
N ASN A 283 10.11 -27.23 -16.36
CA ASN A 283 9.41 -28.45 -16.76
C ASN A 283 9.02 -28.48 -18.24
N ASP A 284 8.62 -27.35 -18.84
CA ASP A 284 8.30 -27.29 -20.26
C ASP A 284 9.54 -27.47 -21.16
N GLN A 285 10.72 -27.07 -20.67
CA GLN A 285 11.98 -27.23 -21.41
C GLN A 285 12.47 -28.69 -21.45
N TYR A 286 12.18 -29.49 -20.42
CA TYR A 286 12.46 -30.93 -20.41
C TYR A 286 11.37 -31.76 -21.10
N SER A 287 10.13 -31.29 -21.15
CA SER A 287 9.05 -32.00 -21.84
C SER A 287 9.19 -31.97 -23.37
N TYR A 288 9.77 -30.92 -23.96
CA TYR A 288 9.97 -30.86 -25.42
C TYR A 288 11.28 -31.51 -25.88
N LYS A 289 12.35 -31.47 -25.08
CA LYS A 289 13.66 -32.00 -25.48
C LYS A 289 13.72 -33.54 -25.48
N ASN A 290 12.86 -34.19 -24.70
CA ASN A 290 12.77 -35.66 -24.67
C ASN A 290 11.84 -36.23 -25.74
N VAL A 291 11.03 -35.42 -26.43
CA VAL A 291 10.20 -35.89 -27.55
C VAL A 291 10.97 -35.72 -28.87
N SER A 292 11.71 -34.62 -29.05
CA SER A 292 12.50 -34.39 -30.28
C SER A 292 13.76 -35.25 -30.41
N ASN A 293 14.24 -35.85 -29.31
CA ASN A 293 15.41 -36.75 -29.35
C ASN A 293 15.04 -38.24 -29.49
N VAL A 294 13.75 -38.59 -29.39
CA VAL A 294 13.26 -39.96 -29.65
C VAL A 294 12.82 -40.13 -31.11
N GLU A 295 12.44 -39.04 -31.79
CA GLU A 295 12.04 -39.07 -33.20
C GLU A 295 13.20 -39.14 -34.22
N CYS A 296 14.47 -38.95 -33.82
CA CYS A 296 15.62 -39.05 -34.73
C CYS A 296 16.39 -40.38 -34.68
N ALA A 297 15.94 -41.38 -33.89
CA ALA A 297 16.68 -42.63 -33.72
C ALA A 297 15.91 -43.91 -34.10
N ALA A 298 14.72 -43.82 -34.72
CA ALA A 298 13.96 -45.02 -35.08
C ALA A 298 13.26 -44.88 -36.43
N ASN A 299 14.05 -44.74 -37.49
CA ASN A 299 13.62 -45.17 -38.82
C ASN A 299 13.67 -46.71 -38.86
N ASN A 300 12.49 -47.34 -38.93
CA ASN A 300 12.13 -48.40 -39.88
C ASN A 300 11.07 -49.36 -39.30
N ASP A 301 9.88 -49.32 -39.92
CA ASP A 301 8.99 -50.45 -40.19
C ASP A 301 8.15 -51.14 -39.11
N LYS A 302 7.98 -50.62 -37.90
CA LYS A 302 7.08 -51.27 -36.90
C LYS A 302 5.98 -50.43 -36.25
N LEU A 303 5.69 -49.23 -36.75
CA LEU A 303 4.67 -48.34 -36.15
C LEU A 303 3.42 -48.12 -37.00
N LYS A 304 2.81 -49.21 -37.50
CA LYS A 304 1.47 -49.17 -38.11
C LYS A 304 0.42 -50.04 -37.41
N ARG A 305 0.75 -50.65 -36.26
CA ARG A 305 -0.19 -51.53 -35.52
C ARG A 305 -0.44 -51.21 -34.05
N GLU A 306 0.21 -50.21 -33.45
CA GLU A 306 -0.03 -49.86 -32.04
C GLU A 306 -0.74 -48.51 -31.79
N GLU A 307 -1.01 -47.72 -32.84
CA GLU A 307 -1.68 -46.41 -32.69
C GLU A 307 -3.20 -46.49 -32.44
N THR A 308 -3.82 -47.68 -32.47
CA THR A 308 -5.26 -47.82 -32.19
C THR A 308 -5.61 -48.00 -30.71
N PHE A 309 -4.64 -48.10 -29.79
CA PHE A 309 -4.91 -48.43 -28.38
C PHE A 309 -4.41 -47.44 -27.32
N ARG A 310 -3.95 -46.23 -27.69
CA ARG A 310 -3.48 -45.23 -26.70
C ARG A 310 -4.16 -43.85 -26.78
N ILE A 311 -5.39 -43.79 -27.28
CA ILE A 311 -6.25 -42.61 -27.14
C ILE A 311 -7.30 -42.88 -26.06
N SER A 312 -6.91 -42.86 -24.78
CA SER A 312 -7.81 -42.68 -23.63
C SER A 312 -7.07 -42.71 -22.29
N GLY A 313 -6.07 -41.83 -22.13
CA GLY A 313 -5.66 -41.43 -20.79
C GLY A 313 -6.62 -40.35 -20.29
N PRO A 314 -7.30 -40.52 -19.14
CA PRO A 314 -8.12 -39.43 -18.60
C PRO A 314 -7.22 -38.24 -18.24
N PRO A 315 -7.66 -37.00 -18.44
CA PRO A 315 -6.90 -35.83 -18.02
C PRO A 315 -6.72 -35.85 -16.50
N PRO A 316 -5.63 -35.26 -15.96
CA PRO A 316 -5.44 -35.17 -14.51
C PRO A 316 -6.61 -34.42 -13.87
N PRO A 317 -7.09 -34.87 -12.70
CA PRO A 317 -8.35 -34.39 -12.14
C PRO A 317 -8.27 -32.89 -11.83
N ALA A 318 -9.11 -32.12 -12.54
CA ALA A 318 -9.47 -30.79 -12.12
C ALA A 318 -10.18 -30.88 -10.77
N TYR A 319 -9.72 -30.11 -9.77
CA TYR A 319 -10.37 -29.98 -8.47
C TYR A 319 -11.86 -29.62 -8.64
N GLN A 320 -12.72 -30.63 -8.52
CA GLN A 320 -14.14 -30.43 -8.32
C GLN A 320 -14.40 -30.35 -6.81
N PRO A 321 -15.22 -29.41 -6.32
CA PRO A 321 -15.57 -29.35 -4.91
C PRO A 321 -16.39 -30.59 -4.54
N LEU A 322 -15.99 -31.30 -3.48
CA LEU A 322 -16.70 -32.46 -2.95
C LEU A 322 -18.17 -32.09 -2.64
N LYS A 323 -19.11 -32.61 -3.43
CA LYS A 323 -20.49 -32.77 -2.98
C LYS A 323 -20.51 -33.95 -2.00
N LYS A 324 -20.76 -33.65 -0.71
CA LYS A 324 -21.16 -34.67 0.28
C LYS A 324 -22.52 -35.23 -0.13
N SER A 325 -22.58 -36.48 -0.58
CA SER A 325 -23.81 -37.26 -0.63
C SER A 325 -23.73 -38.35 0.44
N PHE A 326 -24.54 -38.17 1.49
CA PHE A 326 -24.90 -39.24 2.42
C PHE A 326 -25.62 -40.35 1.63
N LEU A 327 -25.09 -41.57 1.70
CA LEU A 327 -25.80 -42.79 1.31
C LEU A 327 -26.15 -43.54 2.59
N SER A 328 -27.43 -43.46 2.98
CA SER A 328 -28.04 -44.42 3.90
C SER A 328 -28.26 -45.72 3.15
N LEU A 329 -27.57 -46.78 3.57
CA LEU A 329 -27.83 -48.15 3.15
C LEU A 329 -29.22 -48.58 3.61
N SER A 330 -30.01 -49.11 2.68
CA SER A 330 -31.14 -49.99 2.97
C SER A 330 -30.62 -51.40 3.28
N HIS A 331 -30.95 -51.90 4.47
CA HIS A 331 -31.05 -53.32 4.77
C HIS A 331 -32.32 -53.55 5.57
N SER A 332 -33.35 -54.03 4.88
CA SER A 332 -34.31 -55.06 5.30
C SER A 332 -35.29 -55.27 4.16
#